data_AF-A0A061G869-F1
#
_entry.id   AF-A0A061G869-F1
#
_cell.length_a   1.000
_cell.length_b   1.000
_cell.length_c   1.000
_cell.angle_alpha   90.00
_cell.angle_beta   90.00
_cell.angle_gamma   90.00
#
_symmetry.space_group_name_H-M   'P 1'
#
loop_
_entity.id
_entity.type
_entity.pdbx_description
1 polymer ?
#
loop_
_entity_poly.entity_id
_entity_poly.type
_entity_poly.pdbx_seq_one_letter_code
_entity_poly.pdbx_strand_id
1 'polypeptide(L)'
;MIPNLQNDIQWMGFSLCCALVRTSNNVAWRGEVIECTIKIHFEGFACEIPTAGYTFNSKSGQISEDHLWLRYLPRDILDNFLKHQSGQYEISQSGDWIRSCIGIEILFETLGIGTKVNKCGARLVYPSDLEDLDPTMEQPSKKRKKYD
;
A
#
# COMPACT_ATOMS: atom_id res chain seq x y z
N MET A 1 -2.52 17.69 3.58
CA MET A 1 -3.82 17.71 4.28
C MET A 1 -4.07 16.27 4.69
N ILE A 2 -4.12 15.97 5.99
CA ILE A 2 -4.45 14.63 6.48
C ILE A 2 -5.98 14.52 6.35
N PRO A 3 -6.52 13.59 5.53
CA PRO A 3 -7.96 13.47 5.38
C PRO A 3 -8.58 13.16 6.74
N ASN A 4 -9.68 13.85 7.08
CA ASN A 4 -10.45 13.55 8.28
C ASN A 4 -11.24 12.26 8.05
N LEU A 5 -10.57 11.15 8.30
CA LEU A 5 -11.07 9.78 8.12
C LEU A 5 -12.33 9.48 8.94
N GLN A 6 -12.58 10.21 10.04
CA GLN A 6 -13.69 9.92 10.96
C GLN A 6 -15.07 10.25 10.36
N ASN A 7 -15.11 11.13 9.35
CA ASN A 7 -16.36 11.55 8.70
C ASN A 7 -16.50 11.01 7.27
N ASP A 8 -15.50 10.27 6.78
CA ASP A 8 -15.45 9.78 5.42
C ASP A 8 -15.50 8.25 5.42
N ILE A 9 -16.67 7.72 5.11
CA ILE A 9 -16.94 6.27 5.07
C ILE A 9 -16.96 5.71 3.64
N GLN A 10 -16.74 6.55 2.62
CA GLN A 10 -16.90 6.13 1.22
C GLN A 10 -15.62 5.57 0.60
N TRP A 11 -14.49 5.66 1.30
CA TRP A 11 -13.23 5.08 0.83
C TRP A 11 -13.32 3.55 0.74
N MET A 12 -12.65 3.02 -0.27
CA MET A 12 -12.65 1.60 -0.63
C MET A 12 -11.42 0.86 -0.12
N GLY A 13 -10.32 1.56 0.15
CA GLY A 13 -9.06 0.98 0.58
C GLY A 13 -7.91 1.97 0.58
N PHE A 14 -6.70 1.46 0.80
CA PHE A 14 -5.45 2.20 0.60
C PHE A 14 -4.78 1.80 -0.71
N SER A 15 -4.27 2.79 -1.43
CA SER A 15 -3.25 2.58 -2.46
C SER A 15 -1.90 2.94 -1.85
N LEU A 16 -0.99 1.97 -1.86
CA LEU A 16 0.34 2.02 -1.29
C LEU A 16 1.36 1.92 -2.41
N CYS A 17 2.43 2.70 -2.32
CA CYS A 17 3.51 2.63 -3.26
C CYS A 17 4.87 2.87 -2.59
N CYS A 18 5.92 2.27 -3.14
CA CYS A 18 7.28 2.66 -2.83
C CYS A 18 8.22 2.51 -4.02
N ALA A 19 9.15 3.45 -4.11
CA ALA A 19 10.28 3.40 -5.04
C ALA A 19 11.47 2.77 -4.33
N LEU A 20 12.00 1.71 -4.92
CA LEU A 20 13.12 0.94 -4.40
C LEU A 20 14.39 1.33 -5.14
N VAL A 21 15.45 1.60 -4.38
CA VAL A 21 16.78 1.86 -4.92
C VAL A 21 17.78 0.85 -4.43
N ARG A 22 18.78 0.58 -5.27
CA ARG A 22 19.88 -0.31 -4.93
C ARG A 22 20.82 0.34 -3.90
N THR A 23 21.26 -0.44 -2.92
CA THR A 23 22.19 0.00 -1.88
C THR A 23 23.58 -0.63 -1.98
N SER A 24 23.71 -1.83 -2.56
CA SER A 24 25.01 -2.49 -2.68
C SER A 24 25.27 -3.11 -4.06
N ASN A 25 26.55 -3.08 -4.46
CA ASN A 25 27.03 -3.70 -5.69
C ASN A 25 27.23 -5.22 -5.53
N ASN A 26 27.05 -5.75 -4.32
CA ASN A 26 27.31 -7.15 -4.03
C ASN A 26 26.33 -8.08 -4.76
N VAL A 27 26.91 -9.10 -5.38
CA VAL A 27 26.27 -9.98 -6.37
C VAL A 27 25.59 -11.19 -5.74
N ALA A 28 25.69 -11.36 -4.41
CA ALA A 28 25.02 -12.44 -3.69
C ALA A 28 23.55 -12.07 -3.38
N TRP A 29 22.78 -11.82 -4.44
CA TRP A 29 21.33 -11.60 -4.37
C TRP A 29 20.64 -12.88 -3.90
N ARG A 30 20.36 -12.98 -2.60
CA ARG A 30 19.53 -14.05 -2.04
C ARG A 30 18.31 -13.43 -1.38
N GLY A 31 17.20 -13.45 -2.11
CA GLY A 31 15.85 -13.19 -1.60
C GLY A 31 15.72 -11.86 -0.87
N GLU A 32 15.41 -10.81 -1.60
CA GLU A 32 15.03 -9.55 -0.96
C GLU A 32 13.53 -9.50 -0.79
N VAL A 33 13.02 -8.94 0.29
CA VAL A 33 11.58 -8.83 0.52
C VAL A 33 11.24 -7.38 0.75
N ILE A 34 10.24 -6.85 0.04
CA ILE A 34 9.55 -5.63 0.46
C ILE A 34 8.35 -6.03 1.29
N GLU A 35 8.28 -5.51 2.50
CA GLU A 35 7.16 -5.66 3.40
C GLU A 35 6.51 -4.30 3.64
N CYS A 36 5.21 -4.33 3.90
CA CYS A 36 4.49 -3.16 4.33
C CYS A 36 3.65 -3.54 5.53
N THR A 37 3.72 -2.75 6.58
CA THR A 37 3.02 -2.97 7.84
C THR A 37 2.12 -1.78 8.10
N ILE A 38 0.85 -2.02 8.41
CA ILE A 38 -0.10 -0.98 8.78
C ILE A 38 -0.39 -1.09 10.26
N LYS A 39 -0.14 0.00 10.99
CA LYS A 39 -0.48 0.11 12.40
C LYS A 39 -1.65 1.07 12.55
N ILE A 40 -2.73 0.57 13.13
CA ILE A 40 -3.94 1.34 13.39
C ILE A 40 -4.00 1.62 14.88
N HIS A 41 -3.94 2.90 15.23
CA HIS A 41 -3.92 3.38 16.59
C HIS A 41 -5.33 3.72 17.06
N PHE A 42 -5.63 3.28 18.27
CA PHE A 42 -6.86 3.55 19.01
C PHE A 42 -6.51 4.09 20.40
N GLU A 43 -7.51 4.53 21.16
CA GLU A 43 -7.29 4.90 22.55
C GLU A 43 -6.89 3.66 23.38
N GLY A 44 -5.66 3.65 23.89
CA GLY A 44 -5.14 2.61 24.79
C GLY A 44 -4.53 1.37 24.14
N PHE A 45 -4.58 1.22 22.80
CA PHE A 45 -3.92 0.11 22.09
C PHE A 45 -3.72 0.41 20.59
N ALA A 46 -2.93 -0.43 19.92
CA ALA A 46 -2.74 -0.41 18.47
C ALA A 46 -2.87 -1.82 17.88
N CYS A 47 -3.42 -1.91 16.67
CA CYS A 47 -3.48 -3.14 15.89
C CYS A 47 -2.44 -3.10 14.78
N GLU A 48 -1.65 -4.16 14.66
CA GLU A 48 -0.64 -4.30 13.61
C GLU A 48 -1.10 -5.32 12.56
N ILE A 49 -1.17 -4.85 11.31
CA ILE A 49 -1.63 -5.61 10.16
C ILE A 49 -0.43 -5.82 9.24
N PRO A 50 0.20 -7.01 9.26
CA PRO A 50 1.24 -7.34 8.30
C PRO A 50 0.59 -7.50 6.94
N THR A 51 1.00 -6.68 5.97
CA THR A 51 0.57 -6.87 4.58
C THR A 51 1.55 -7.83 3.91
N ALA A 52 1.04 -8.85 3.19
CA ALA A 52 1.89 -9.89 2.59
C ALA A 52 3.08 -9.31 1.80
N GLY A 53 4.31 -9.57 2.22
CA GLY A 53 5.50 -9.07 1.53
C GLY A 53 5.64 -9.60 0.10
N TYR A 54 6.46 -8.93 -0.71
CA TYR A 54 6.84 -9.41 -2.03
C TYR A 54 8.34 -9.74 -2.06
N THR A 55 8.66 -10.96 -2.47
CA THR A 55 10.05 -11.41 -2.59
C THR A 55 10.61 -11.15 -3.98
N PHE A 56 11.63 -10.31 -4.08
CA PHE A 56 12.49 -10.18 -5.25
C PHE A 56 13.52 -11.31 -5.27
N ASN A 57 13.56 -12.04 -6.37
CA ASN A 57 14.54 -13.09 -6.62
C ASN A 57 15.23 -12.88 -7.98
N SER A 58 16.23 -13.69 -8.29
CA SER A 58 16.96 -13.60 -9.56
C SER A 58 16.08 -13.78 -10.81
N LYS A 59 14.88 -14.37 -10.68
CA LYS A 59 13.90 -14.52 -11.76
C LYS A 59 12.99 -13.30 -11.93
N SER A 60 12.78 -12.49 -10.89
CA SER A 60 12.01 -11.23 -10.97
C SER A 60 12.84 -10.07 -11.56
N GLY A 61 14.08 -10.35 -12.00
CA GLY A 61 15.02 -9.34 -12.48
C GLY A 61 15.80 -8.70 -11.34
N GLN A 62 17.02 -8.26 -11.63
CA GLN A 62 17.79 -7.45 -10.70
C GLN A 62 17.13 -6.06 -10.61
N ILE A 63 17.03 -5.50 -9.40
CA ILE A 63 16.66 -4.09 -9.24
C ILE A 63 17.83 -3.25 -9.76
N SER A 64 17.82 -2.97 -11.07
CA SER A 64 18.84 -2.19 -11.77
C SER A 64 18.51 -0.70 -11.83
N GLU A 65 17.22 -0.36 -11.74
CA GLU A 65 16.67 1.01 -11.80
C GLU A 65 15.57 1.19 -10.73
N ASP A 66 15.06 2.41 -10.55
CA ASP A 66 14.01 2.74 -9.55
C ASP A 66 12.74 1.87 -9.74
N HIS A 67 12.70 0.70 -9.09
CA HIS A 67 11.55 -0.21 -9.18
C HIS A 67 10.40 0.35 -8.35
N LEU A 68 9.22 0.41 -8.95
CA LEU A 68 8.00 0.85 -8.29
C LEU A 68 7.21 -0.37 -7.80
N TRP A 69 7.08 -0.51 -6.49
CA TRP A 69 6.14 -1.44 -5.89
C TRP A 69 4.80 -0.73 -5.67
N LEU A 70 3.71 -1.38 -6.08
CA LEU A 70 2.34 -0.88 -5.94
C LEU A 70 1.48 -1.94 -5.27
N ARG A 71 0.68 -1.52 -4.30
CA ARG A 71 -0.30 -2.40 -3.65
C ARG A 71 -1.59 -1.65 -3.39
N TYR A 72 -2.70 -2.27 -3.79
CA TYR A 72 -4.01 -1.90 -3.28
C TYR A 72 -4.33 -2.79 -2.08
N LEU A 73 -4.70 -2.16 -0.96
CA LEU A 73 -5.22 -2.83 0.23
C LEU A 73 -6.69 -2.47 0.39
N PRO A 74 -7.60 -3.38 0.03
CA PRO A 74 -9.02 -3.22 0.22
C PRO A 74 -9.43 -3.00 1.69
N ARG A 75 -10.46 -2.19 1.91
CA ARG A 75 -11.03 -1.91 3.23
C ARG A 75 -11.64 -3.14 3.90
N ASP A 76 -12.28 -4.02 3.13
CA ASP A 76 -12.85 -5.27 3.65
C ASP A 76 -11.79 -6.19 4.27
N ILE A 77 -10.57 -6.22 3.72
CA ILE A 77 -9.43 -6.93 4.33
C ILE A 77 -9.08 -6.33 5.69
N LEU A 78 -9.04 -4.99 5.80
CA LEU A 78 -8.79 -4.30 7.07
C LEU A 78 -9.90 -4.57 8.09
N ASP A 79 -11.17 -4.46 7.67
CA ASP A 79 -12.33 -4.69 8.51
C ASP A 79 -12.34 -6.13 9.05
N ASN A 80 -12.04 -7.12 8.21
CA ASN A 80 -11.97 -8.52 8.61
C ASN A 80 -10.83 -8.77 9.60
N PHE A 81 -9.64 -8.21 9.33
CA PHE A 81 -8.48 -8.37 10.23
C PHE A 81 -8.76 -7.75 11.61
N LEU A 82 -9.33 -6.55 11.64
CA LEU A 82 -9.69 -5.86 12.87
C LEU A 82 -10.79 -6.61 13.63
N LYS A 83 -11.82 -7.13 12.96
CA LYS A 83 -12.82 -7.99 13.60
C LYS A 83 -12.19 -9.20 14.27
N HIS A 84 -11.22 -9.85 13.64
CA HIS A 84 -10.53 -11.01 14.25
C HIS A 84 -9.66 -10.63 15.44
N GLN A 85 -8.92 -9.50 15.40
CA GLN A 85 -8.09 -9.07 16.53
C GLN A 85 -8.89 -8.44 17.68
N SER A 86 -9.99 -7.76 17.36
CA SER A 86 -10.90 -7.11 18.30
C SER A 86 -11.69 -8.06 19.20
N GLY A 87 -11.57 -9.39 19.05
CA GLY A 87 -12.03 -10.31 20.10
C GLY A 87 -11.47 -9.97 21.50
N GLN A 88 -10.43 -9.12 21.55
CA GLN A 88 -9.81 -8.58 22.77
C GLN A 88 -10.29 -7.16 23.18
N TYR A 89 -11.03 -6.42 22.34
CA TYR A 89 -11.45 -5.03 22.58
C TYR A 89 -12.82 -4.72 21.93
N GLU A 90 -13.75 -4.02 22.60
CA GLU A 90 -15.14 -3.74 22.17
C GLU A 90 -15.33 -2.90 20.88
N ILE A 91 -14.27 -2.66 20.11
CA ILE A 91 -14.22 -1.67 19.03
C ILE A 91 -14.77 -2.20 17.70
N SER A 92 -15.10 -3.49 17.61
CA SER A 92 -15.58 -4.13 16.38
C SER A 92 -17.08 -4.33 16.26
N GLN A 93 -17.88 -4.04 17.29
CA GLN A 93 -19.31 -4.35 17.21
C GLN A 93 -20.09 -3.41 16.28
N SER A 94 -19.61 -2.18 16.02
CA SER A 94 -20.32 -1.23 15.14
C SER A 94 -19.88 -1.28 13.67
N GLY A 95 -18.84 -2.05 13.33
CA GLY A 95 -18.30 -2.13 11.96
C GLY A 95 -17.60 -0.86 11.45
N ASP A 96 -17.44 0.19 12.27
CA ASP A 96 -16.91 1.48 11.84
C ASP A 96 -15.72 1.92 12.70
N TRP A 97 -14.73 1.03 12.82
CA TRP A 97 -13.49 1.25 13.60
C TRP A 97 -12.77 2.56 13.25
N ILE A 98 -12.97 3.08 12.04
CA ILE A 98 -12.40 4.33 11.55
C ILE A 98 -12.80 5.54 12.42
N ARG A 99 -13.99 5.51 13.03
CA ARG A 99 -14.47 6.58 13.93
C ARG A 99 -13.68 6.62 15.24
N SER A 100 -13.23 5.47 15.70
CA SER A 100 -12.42 5.32 16.92
C SER A 100 -10.92 5.36 16.63
N CYS A 101 -10.53 5.40 15.36
CA CYS A 101 -9.14 5.51 14.95
C CYS A 101 -8.61 6.92 15.25
N ILE A 102 -7.49 6.97 15.96
CA ILE A 102 -6.77 8.21 16.27
C ILE A 102 -5.57 8.43 15.34
N GLY A 103 -5.13 7.39 14.64
CA GLY A 103 -4.00 7.47 13.73
C GLY A 103 -3.76 6.18 12.96
N ILE A 104 -3.16 6.31 11.78
CA ILE A 104 -2.73 5.20 10.94
C ILE A 104 -1.28 5.45 10.57
N GLU A 105 -0.42 4.48 10.85
CA GLU A 105 0.97 4.47 10.42
C GLU A 105 1.17 3.38 9.38
N ILE A 106 1.94 3.70 8.35
CA ILE A 106 2.25 2.78 7.26
C ILE A 106 3.76 2.73 7.13
N LEU A 107 4.32 1.57 7.39
CA LEU A 107 5.76 1.31 7.40
C LEU A 107 6.12 0.47 6.18
N PHE A 108 7.13 0.91 5.43
CA PHE A 108 7.67 0.19 4.27
C PHE A 108 9.09 -0.25 4.59
N GLU A 109 9.36 -1.55 4.54
CA GLU A 109 10.62 -2.13 4.97
C GLU A 109 11.16 -3.12 3.93
N THR A 110 12.47 -3.05 3.69
CA THR A 110 13.16 -4.03 2.85
C THR A 110 13.97 -4.97 3.74
N LEU A 111 13.71 -6.27 3.63
CA LEU A 111 14.57 -7.31 4.20
C LEU A 111 15.61 -7.71 3.14
N GLY A 112 16.89 -7.54 3.47
CA GLY A 112 18.00 -7.77 2.56
C GLY A 112 19.02 -6.63 2.61
N ILE A 113 20.13 -6.80 1.89
CA ILE A 113 21.26 -5.86 1.89
C ILE A 113 21.48 -5.13 0.56
N GLY A 114 20.70 -5.44 -0.47
CA GLY A 114 20.89 -4.90 -1.82
C GLY A 114 19.89 -3.82 -2.20
N THR A 115 18.78 -3.65 -1.47
CA THR A 115 17.76 -2.62 -1.74
C THR A 115 17.32 -1.85 -0.49
N LYS A 116 16.83 -0.64 -0.70
CA LYS A 116 16.13 0.17 0.30
C LYS A 116 14.97 0.94 -0.33
N VAL A 117 14.02 1.33 0.50
CA VAL A 117 13.00 2.31 0.13
C VAL A 117 13.63 3.69 -0.01
N ASN A 118 13.43 4.33 -1.17
CA ASN A 118 13.86 5.70 -1.44
C ASN A 118 12.72 6.70 -1.17
N LYS A 119 11.54 6.37 -1.69
CA LYS A 119 10.30 7.14 -1.52
C LYS A 119 9.16 6.17 -1.28
N CYS A 120 8.18 6.60 -0.50
CA CYS A 120 6.94 5.87 -0.32
C CYS A 120 5.76 6.82 -0.39
N GLY A 121 4.58 6.25 -0.65
CA GLY A 121 3.33 6.97 -0.72
C GLY A 121 2.20 6.08 -0.25
N ALA A 122 1.23 6.71 0.41
CA ALA A 122 -0.03 6.09 0.75
C ALA A 122 -1.13 7.10 0.46
N ARG A 123 -2.22 6.62 -0.13
CA ARG A 123 -3.44 7.40 -0.33
C ARG A 123 -4.67 6.54 -0.10
N LEU A 124 -5.76 7.19 0.31
CA LEU A 124 -7.08 6.57 0.26
C LEU A 124 -7.52 6.45 -1.19
N VAL A 125 -8.30 5.41 -1.47
CA VAL A 125 -8.93 5.17 -2.76
C VAL A 125 -10.42 5.33 -2.60
N TYR A 126 -11.03 6.11 -3.48
CA TYR A 126 -12.46 6.36 -3.55
C TYR A 126 -13.04 5.79 -4.85
N PRO A 127 -14.36 5.58 -4.93
CA PRO A 127 -15.02 5.20 -6.18
C PRO A 127 -14.69 6.15 -7.33
N SER A 128 -14.59 7.46 -7.06
CA SER A 128 -14.23 8.48 -8.05
C SER A 128 -12.82 8.32 -8.62
N ASP A 129 -11.87 7.73 -7.87
CA ASP A 129 -10.53 7.42 -8.41
C ASP A 129 -10.56 6.35 -9.51
N LEU A 130 -11.67 5.61 -9.63
CA LEU A 130 -11.85 4.56 -10.62
C LEU A 130 -12.65 5.03 -11.84
N GLU A 131 -13.32 6.19 -11.76
CA GLU A 131 -14.07 6.76 -12.89
C GLU A 131 -13.15 7.02 -14.09
N ASP A 132 -11.91 7.46 -13.84
CA ASP A 132 -10.87 7.69 -14.86
C ASP A 132 -10.26 6.39 -15.44
N LEU A 133 -10.55 5.23 -14.83
CA LEU A 133 -10.07 3.92 -15.27
C LEU A 133 -11.09 3.18 -16.12
N ASP A 134 -12.25 3.79 -16.40
CA ASP A 134 -13.26 3.21 -17.26
C ASP A 134 -12.65 3.00 -18.67
N PRO A 135 -12.51 1.74 -19.14
CA PRO A 135 -11.94 1.45 -20.46
C PRO A 135 -12.76 2.03 -21.61
N THR A 136 -13.97 2.51 -21.35
CA THR A 136 -14.82 3.24 -22.31
C THR A 136 -14.37 4.69 -22.54
N MET A 137 -13.45 5.22 -21.71
CA MET A 137 -12.80 6.50 -21.97
C MET A 137 -11.84 6.36 -23.15
N GLU A 138 -12.16 7.01 -24.27
CA GLU A 138 -11.28 7.05 -25.44
C GLU A 138 -9.89 7.55 -25.03
N GLN A 139 -8.90 6.66 -25.03
CA GLN A 139 -7.51 7.09 -24.92
C GLN A 139 -7.20 8.01 -26.11
N PRO A 140 -6.61 9.20 -25.88
CA PRO A 140 -6.25 10.08 -26.99
C PRO A 140 -5.31 9.34 -27.92
N SER A 141 -5.81 9.04 -29.11
CA SER A 141 -5.07 8.33 -30.14
C SER A 141 -3.81 9.12 -30.48
N LYS A 142 -2.64 8.60 -30.07
CA LYS A 142 -1.35 9.15 -30.50
C LYS A 142 -1.23 8.93 -32.00
N LYS A 143 -1.60 9.94 -32.80
CA LYS A 143 -1.27 9.98 -34.23
C LYS A 143 0.24 9.87 -34.35
N ARG A 144 0.74 8.69 -34.74
CA ARG A 144 2.13 8.51 -35.15
C ARG A 144 2.37 9.43 -36.33
N LYS A 145 3.17 10.49 -36.13
CA LYS A 145 3.73 11.26 -37.26
C LYS A 145 4.62 10.30 -38.04
N LYS A 146 4.20 9.93 -39.26
CA LYS A 146 5.11 9.38 -40.26
C LYS A 146 6.05 10.53 -40.65
N TYR A 147 7.34 10.29 -40.52
CA TYR A 147 8.34 11.09 -41.22
C TYR A 147 8.50 10.45 -42.60
N ASP A 148 8.27 11.25 -43.64
CA ASP A 148 8.61 10.92 -45.03
C ASP A 148 10.13 10.98 -45.24
#